data_AF-A0A4Q9G0A2-F1
#
_entry.id   AF-A0A4Q9G0A2-F1
#
_cell.length_a   1.000
_cell.length_b   1.000
_cell.length_c   1.000
_cell.angle_alpha   90.00
_cell.angle_beta   90.00
_cell.angle_gamma   90.00
#
_symmetry.space_group_name_H-M   'P 1'
#
loop_
_entity.id
_entity.type
_entity.pdbx_description
1 polymer ?
#
loop_
_entity_poly.entity_id
_entity_poly.type
_entity_poly.pdbx_seq_one_letter_code
_entity_poly.pdbx_strand_id
1 'polypeptide(L)'
;MRRFDGTRLLMATHNAGKLDEMRALLAPYGVDVVGAADAGLPEPEETETTFVGNARIKARAAVQATGLPVLADDSGLCVDALDGAPGVYTADWAETGNGRDFRMAMQRTWDELDFANAPAPRRAQFRCTLVLMWPDGHDEVFEGVLPGQVVWPPRGVEGHGYDPIFMPDGHDMTLGEMPPAMKNGLSHRARAVEQMIRGSFAENLDRIAL
;
A
#
# COMPACT_ATOMS: atom_id res chain seq x y z
N MET A 1 4.26 21.68 -2.99
CA MET A 1 4.40 20.37 -3.63
C MET A 1 4.79 20.59 -5.09
N ARG A 2 5.82 19.90 -5.56
CA ARG A 2 6.23 19.88 -6.97
C ARG A 2 5.15 19.19 -7.80
N ARG A 3 4.84 19.76 -8.96
CA ARG A 3 3.87 19.21 -9.90
C ARG A 3 4.52 18.15 -10.79
N PHE A 4 3.76 17.10 -11.08
CA PHE A 4 4.00 16.07 -12.07
C PHE A 4 3.03 16.29 -13.22
N ASP A 5 3.58 16.38 -14.43
CA ASP A 5 2.89 16.69 -15.68
C ASP A 5 3.09 15.59 -16.75
N GLY A 6 3.71 14.47 -16.37
CA GLY A 6 3.91 13.33 -17.24
C GLY A 6 2.67 12.44 -17.37
N THR A 7 2.67 11.57 -18.39
CA THR A 7 1.60 10.59 -18.63
C THR A 7 2.05 9.15 -18.34
N ARG A 8 3.27 8.95 -17.82
CA ARG A 8 3.82 7.65 -17.48
C ARG A 8 4.63 7.72 -16.19
N LEU A 9 4.34 6.83 -15.25
CA LEU A 9 5.06 6.69 -13.98
C LEU A 9 5.62 5.28 -13.82
N LEU A 10 6.88 5.22 -13.37
CA LEU A 10 7.47 3.98 -12.91
C LEU A 10 7.07 3.76 -11.44
N MET A 11 6.45 2.62 -11.15
CA MET A 11 6.11 2.18 -9.81
C MET A 11 7.18 1.24 -9.27
N ALA A 12 7.90 1.65 -8.22
CA ALA A 12 8.95 0.88 -7.57
C ALA A 12 8.38 -0.23 -6.67
N THR A 13 7.64 -1.17 -7.26
CA THR A 13 7.10 -2.36 -6.58
C THR A 13 7.21 -3.60 -7.45
N HIS A 14 7.52 -4.73 -6.80
CA HIS A 14 7.45 -6.08 -7.39
C HIS A 14 6.18 -6.83 -7.00
N ASN A 15 5.33 -6.22 -6.17
CA ASN A 15 4.05 -6.83 -5.76
C ASN A 15 2.99 -6.58 -6.84
N ALA A 16 2.58 -7.64 -7.54
CA ALA A 16 1.58 -7.58 -8.60
C ALA A 16 0.24 -6.98 -8.13
N GLY A 17 -0.26 -7.35 -6.94
CA GLY A 17 -1.50 -6.80 -6.39
C GLY A 17 -1.42 -5.30 -6.13
N LYS A 18 -0.29 -4.80 -5.61
CA LYS A 18 -0.06 -3.36 -5.45
C LYS A 18 -0.01 -2.64 -6.80
N LEU A 19 0.65 -3.24 -7.78
CA LEU A 19 0.78 -2.68 -9.12
C LEU A 19 -0.58 -2.57 -9.83
N ASP A 20 -1.42 -3.59 -9.71
CA ASP A 20 -2.76 -3.59 -10.31
C ASP A 20 -3.69 -2.57 -9.64
N GLU A 21 -3.62 -2.43 -8.31
CA GLU A 21 -4.32 -1.34 -7.60
C GLU A 21 -3.85 0.03 -8.08
N MET A 22 -2.54 0.26 -8.22
CA MET A 22 -1.99 1.55 -8.69
C MET A 22 -2.40 1.86 -10.13
N ARG A 23 -2.37 0.86 -11.02
CA ARG A 23 -2.88 1.00 -12.40
C ARG A 23 -4.34 1.43 -12.41
N ALA A 24 -5.18 0.77 -11.61
CA ALA A 24 -6.60 1.09 -11.53
C ALA A 24 -6.85 2.50 -10.95
N LEU A 25 -6.11 2.89 -9.91
CA LEU A 25 -6.25 4.19 -9.25
C LEU A 25 -5.76 5.36 -10.12
N LEU A 26 -4.73 5.15 -10.94
CA LEU A 26 -4.11 6.19 -11.76
C LEU A 26 -4.67 6.29 -13.18
N ALA A 27 -5.35 5.25 -13.67
CA ALA A 27 -5.97 5.23 -15.00
C ALA A 27 -6.96 6.39 -15.26
N PRO A 28 -7.85 6.79 -14.33
CA PRO A 28 -8.74 7.94 -14.53
C PRO A 28 -8.00 9.26 -14.76
N TYR A 29 -6.75 9.35 -14.31
CA TYR A 29 -5.91 10.54 -14.47
C TYR A 29 -5.01 10.46 -15.71
N GLY A 30 -5.22 9.49 -16.62
CA GLY A 30 -4.45 9.37 -17.86
C GLY A 30 -2.98 9.02 -17.65
N VAL A 31 -2.65 8.38 -16.53
CA VAL A 31 -1.28 7.99 -16.16
C VAL A 31 -1.09 6.50 -16.39
N ASP A 32 -0.18 6.17 -17.30
CA ASP A 32 0.28 4.80 -17.52
C ASP A 32 1.29 4.40 -16.43
N VAL A 33 1.10 3.21 -15.83
CA VAL A 33 1.90 2.74 -14.69
C VAL A 33 2.68 1.49 -15.08
N VAL A 34 4.00 1.58 -14.98
CA VAL A 34 4.95 0.49 -15.28
C VAL A 34 5.56 -0.01 -13.99
N GLY A 35 5.56 -1.32 -13.76
CA GLY A 35 6.14 -1.91 -12.56
C GLY A 35 7.66 -2.01 -12.60
N ALA A 36 8.30 -2.11 -11.44
CA ALA A 36 9.75 -2.31 -11.33
C ALA A 36 10.21 -3.61 -11.99
N ALA A 37 9.45 -4.69 -11.84
CA ALA A 37 9.70 -5.97 -12.49
C ALA A 37 9.64 -5.86 -14.03
N ASP A 38 8.63 -5.15 -14.56
CA ASP A 38 8.48 -4.90 -16.01
C ASP A 38 9.66 -4.07 -16.57
N ALA A 39 10.26 -3.23 -15.74
CA ALA A 39 11.44 -2.43 -16.07
C ALA A 39 12.77 -3.16 -15.81
N GLY A 40 12.76 -4.43 -15.37
CA GLY A 40 13.96 -5.21 -15.08
C GLY A 40 14.77 -4.71 -13.90
N LEU A 41 14.14 -4.00 -12.96
CA LEU A 41 14.82 -3.47 -11.79
C LEU A 41 14.95 -4.51 -10.67
N PRO A 42 16.10 -4.55 -9.96
CA PRO A 42 16.24 -5.38 -8.77
C PRO A 42 15.35 -4.85 -7.64
N GLU A 43 14.95 -5.75 -6.73
CA GLU A 43 14.29 -5.37 -5.49
C GLU A 43 15.35 -4.91 -4.47
N PRO A 44 15.31 -3.66 -3.99
CA PRO A 44 16.26 -3.18 -3.00
C PRO A 44 15.92 -3.73 -1.61
N GLU A 45 16.93 -3.87 -0.75
CA GLU A 45 16.73 -4.25 0.65
C GLU A 45 16.02 -3.12 1.42
N GLU A 46 14.88 -3.44 2.04
CA GLU A 46 14.11 -2.52 2.86
C GLU A 46 14.64 -2.54 4.31
N THR A 47 15.54 -1.61 4.64
CA THR A 47 16.28 -1.60 5.92
C THR A 47 15.74 -0.61 6.95
N GLU A 48 14.72 0.17 6.60
CA GLU A 48 14.19 1.22 7.47
C GLU A 48 13.06 0.69 8.37
N THR A 49 12.86 1.37 9.49
CA THR A 49 11.81 1.03 10.48
C THR A 49 10.54 1.85 10.29
N THR A 50 10.44 2.59 9.18
CA THR A 50 9.29 3.45 8.86
C THR A 50 8.86 3.27 7.41
N PHE A 51 7.55 3.37 7.14
CA PHE A 51 7.01 3.27 5.78
C PHE A 51 7.64 4.28 4.82
N VAL A 52 7.81 5.53 5.27
CA VAL A 52 8.46 6.57 4.46
C VAL A 52 9.93 6.25 4.14
N GLY A 53 10.66 5.63 5.08
CA GLY A 53 12.04 5.23 4.87
C GLY A 53 12.17 4.17 3.79
N ASN A 54 11.39 3.09 3.90
CA ASN A 54 11.38 2.01 2.92
C ASN A 54 10.87 2.47 1.55
N ALA A 55 9.82 3.31 1.50
CA ALA A 55 9.34 3.90 0.26
C ALA A 55 10.42 4.77 -0.41
N ARG A 56 11.21 5.54 0.37
CA ARG A 56 12.35 6.32 -0.14
C ARG A 56 13.50 5.46 -0.65
N ILE A 57 13.81 4.34 0.01
CA ILE A 57 14.80 3.37 -0.48
C ILE A 57 14.40 2.87 -1.87
N LYS A 58 13.15 2.40 -2.00
CA LYS A 58 12.58 1.91 -3.26
C LYS A 58 12.61 2.97 -4.36
N ALA A 59 12.12 4.18 -4.06
CA ALA A 59 12.09 5.29 -5.00
C ALA A 59 13.51 5.66 -5.47
N ARG A 60 14.45 5.82 -4.54
CA ARG A 60 15.83 6.23 -4.85
C ARG A 60 16.54 5.22 -5.74
N ALA A 61 16.42 3.92 -5.44
CA ALA A 61 17.03 2.87 -6.25
C ALA A 61 16.50 2.90 -7.69
N ALA A 62 15.18 3.02 -7.86
CA ALA A 62 14.56 3.07 -9.19
C ALA A 62 14.87 4.36 -9.95
N VAL A 63 14.92 5.52 -9.28
CA VAL A 63 15.32 6.80 -9.90
C VAL A 63 16.77 6.73 -10.38
N GLN A 64 17.69 6.21 -9.56
CA GLN A 64 19.09 6.06 -9.93
C GLN A 64 19.29 5.11 -11.12
N ALA A 65 18.48 4.04 -11.20
CA ALA A 65 18.57 3.07 -12.28
C ALA A 65 17.99 3.58 -13.61
N THR A 66 16.99 4.47 -13.57
CA THR A 66 16.20 4.83 -14.77
C THR A 66 16.31 6.29 -15.20
N GLY A 67 16.65 7.21 -14.29
CA GLY A 67 16.63 8.65 -14.55
C GLY A 67 15.21 9.22 -14.76
N LEU A 68 14.16 8.48 -14.40
CA LEU A 68 12.76 8.90 -14.54
C LEU A 68 12.17 9.30 -13.18
N PRO A 69 11.09 10.10 -13.16
CA PRO A 69 10.24 10.21 -11.96
C PRO A 69 9.67 8.85 -11.56
N VAL A 70 9.69 8.56 -10.27
CA VAL A 70 9.27 7.27 -9.70
C VAL A 70 8.25 7.50 -8.61
N LEU A 71 7.21 6.65 -8.61
CA LEU A 71 6.33 6.45 -7.47
C LEU A 71 6.75 5.19 -6.72
N ALA A 72 6.89 5.27 -5.40
CA ALA A 72 7.09 4.11 -4.54
C ALA A 72 5.99 4.04 -3.48
N ASP A 73 5.62 2.82 -3.09
CA ASP A 73 4.69 2.54 -2.00
C ASP A 73 5.42 1.72 -0.94
N ASP A 74 5.25 2.12 0.31
CA ASP A 74 5.36 1.19 1.42
C ASP A 74 4.08 1.18 2.25
N SER A 75 3.61 -0.03 2.58
CA SER A 75 2.29 -0.20 3.19
C SER A 75 2.20 -1.45 4.04
N GLY A 76 1.37 -1.39 5.08
CA GLY A 76 1.23 -2.46 6.05
C GLY A 76 0.00 -2.31 6.95
N LEU A 77 -0.26 -3.37 7.71
CA LEU A 77 -1.28 -3.41 8.75
C LEU A 77 -0.65 -3.02 10.09
N CYS A 78 -1.21 -2.03 10.77
CA CYS A 78 -0.84 -1.68 12.14
C CYS A 78 -1.98 -2.06 13.09
N VAL A 79 -1.71 -2.88 14.09
CA VAL A 79 -2.70 -3.33 15.08
C VAL A 79 -2.42 -2.69 16.43
N ASP A 80 -3.40 -1.97 16.98
CA ASP A 80 -3.20 -1.12 18.15
C ASP A 80 -2.77 -1.92 19.39
N ALA A 81 -3.41 -3.07 19.61
CA ALA A 81 -3.10 -3.94 20.75
C ALA A 81 -1.78 -4.71 20.62
N LEU A 82 -1.10 -4.61 19.47
CA LEU A 82 0.22 -5.18 19.22
C LEU A 82 1.27 -4.07 19.02
N ASP A 83 1.07 -2.90 19.62
CA ASP A 83 1.95 -1.73 19.52
C ASP A 83 2.26 -1.33 18.06
N GLY A 84 1.27 -1.50 17.17
CA GLY A 84 1.39 -1.19 15.75
C GLY A 84 1.97 -2.31 14.88
N ALA A 85 2.30 -3.47 15.44
CA ALA A 85 2.72 -4.63 14.67
C ALA A 85 1.55 -5.22 13.83
N PRO A 86 1.83 -5.88 12.68
CA PRO A 86 3.17 -6.09 12.10
C PRO A 86 3.83 -4.81 11.55
N GLY A 87 3.05 -3.79 11.19
CA GLY A 87 3.56 -2.49 10.74
C GLY A 87 4.38 -2.61 9.46
N VAL A 88 5.58 -2.03 9.46
CA VAL A 88 6.52 -2.13 8.34
C VAL A 88 6.91 -3.58 8.01
N TYR A 89 6.82 -4.49 8.98
CA TYR A 89 7.15 -5.91 8.84
C TYR A 89 5.97 -6.78 8.36
N THR A 90 4.92 -6.15 7.81
CA THR A 90 3.70 -6.84 7.33
C THR A 90 4.02 -7.98 6.37
N ALA A 91 4.95 -7.76 5.44
CA ALA A 91 5.34 -8.80 4.49
C ALA A 91 6.19 -9.89 5.16
N ASP A 92 7.06 -9.51 6.09
CA ASP A 92 7.98 -10.42 6.78
C ASP A 92 7.24 -11.41 7.69
N TRP A 93 6.10 -11.00 8.24
CA TRP A 93 5.23 -11.91 9.01
C TRP A 93 4.64 -13.03 8.17
N ALA A 94 4.62 -12.88 6.84
CA ALA A 94 4.22 -13.92 5.90
C ALA A 94 5.42 -14.71 5.35
N GLU A 95 6.65 -14.28 5.59
CA GLU A 95 7.83 -14.88 4.94
C GLU A 95 8.06 -16.32 5.42
N THR A 96 8.34 -17.21 4.47
CA THR A 96 8.71 -18.60 4.71
C THR A 96 9.91 -18.97 3.83
N GLY A 97 10.53 -20.12 4.06
CA GLY A 97 11.60 -20.62 3.18
C GLY A 97 11.17 -20.88 1.72
N ASN A 98 9.85 -20.88 1.44
CA ASN A 98 9.29 -21.14 0.10
C ASN A 98 8.45 -19.95 -0.43
N GLY A 99 8.68 -18.74 0.08
CA GLY A 99 7.92 -17.52 -0.25
C GLY A 99 6.88 -17.16 0.80
N ARG A 100 5.95 -16.26 0.46
CA ARG A 100 5.02 -15.67 1.43
C ARG A 100 3.73 -16.47 1.61
N ASP A 101 3.38 -16.76 2.87
CA ASP A 101 2.09 -17.34 3.30
C ASP A 101 1.34 -16.35 4.21
N PHE A 102 0.39 -15.63 3.62
CA PHE A 102 -0.45 -14.69 4.38
C PHE A 102 -1.49 -15.35 5.26
N ARG A 103 -1.84 -16.63 5.02
CA ARG A 103 -2.73 -17.36 5.95
C ARG A 103 -2.01 -17.58 7.28
N MET A 104 -0.73 -17.96 7.22
CA MET A 104 0.13 -18.05 8.39
C MET A 104 0.25 -16.69 9.10
N ALA A 105 0.52 -15.61 8.35
CA ALA A 105 0.66 -14.26 8.91
C ALA A 105 -0.62 -13.77 9.61
N MET A 106 -1.79 -14.01 9.00
CA MET A 106 -3.10 -13.69 9.58
C MET A 106 -3.39 -14.49 10.84
N GLN A 107 -3.10 -15.80 10.84
CA GLN A 107 -3.24 -16.65 12.04
C GLN A 107 -2.34 -16.14 13.17
N ARG A 108 -1.08 -15.84 12.87
CA ARG A 108 -0.13 -15.29 13.85
C ARG A 108 -0.67 -14.00 14.47
N THR A 109 -1.16 -13.07 13.67
CA THR A 109 -1.77 -11.83 14.18
C THR A 109 -2.96 -12.10 15.10
N TRP A 110 -3.81 -13.07 14.75
CA TRP A 110 -4.92 -13.45 15.61
C TRP A 110 -4.47 -14.08 16.93
N ASP A 111 -3.50 -15.00 16.88
CA ASP A 111 -2.97 -15.70 18.06
C ASP A 111 -2.26 -14.73 19.02
N GLU A 112 -1.49 -13.77 18.50
CA GLU A 112 -0.83 -12.74 19.30
C GLU A 112 -1.86 -11.81 19.97
N LEU A 113 -2.97 -11.48 19.28
CA LEU A 113 -4.08 -10.72 19.87
C LEU A 113 -4.81 -11.49 20.97
N ASP A 114 -5.03 -12.79 20.78
CA ASP A 114 -5.59 -13.68 21.79
C ASP A 114 -4.66 -13.76 23.01
N PHE A 115 -3.37 -13.96 22.80
CA PHE A 115 -2.36 -14.04 23.87
C PHE A 115 -2.27 -12.73 24.68
N ALA A 116 -2.36 -11.58 24.01
CA ALA A 116 -2.39 -10.26 24.64
C ALA A 116 -3.70 -9.96 25.38
N ASN A 117 -4.71 -10.84 25.31
CA ASN A 117 -6.07 -10.58 25.79
C ASN A 117 -6.63 -9.25 25.25
N ALA A 118 -6.40 -8.98 23.96
CA ALA A 118 -6.77 -7.72 23.33
C ALA A 118 -8.29 -7.51 23.38
N PRO A 119 -8.78 -6.35 23.86
CA PRO A 119 -10.21 -6.08 23.94
C PRO A 119 -10.83 -5.94 22.55
N ALA A 120 -12.11 -6.31 22.43
CA ALA A 120 -12.89 -6.00 21.25
C ALA A 120 -13.42 -4.54 21.31
N PRO A 121 -13.49 -3.82 20.18
CA PRO A 121 -12.98 -4.22 18.86
C PRO A 121 -11.45 -4.22 18.80
N ARG A 122 -10.86 -5.21 18.10
CA ARG A 122 -9.41 -5.31 17.91
C ARG A 122 -8.95 -4.31 16.85
N ARG A 123 -8.78 -3.06 17.28
CA ARG A 123 -8.51 -1.92 16.40
C ARG A 123 -7.22 -2.12 15.60
N ALA A 124 -7.32 -1.79 14.32
CA ALA A 124 -6.21 -1.83 13.39
C ALA A 124 -6.42 -0.82 12.26
N GLN A 125 -5.34 -0.51 11.55
CA GLN A 125 -5.38 0.36 10.40
C GLN A 125 -4.42 -0.14 9.33
N PHE A 126 -4.87 -0.13 8.09
CA PHE A 126 -3.93 -0.18 6.97
C PHE A 126 -3.34 1.20 6.75
N ARG A 127 -2.03 1.26 6.57
CA ARG A 127 -1.29 2.49 6.23
C ARG A 127 -0.56 2.31 4.91
N CYS A 128 -0.55 3.36 4.10
CA CYS A 128 0.23 3.47 2.87
C CYS A 128 0.97 4.79 2.91
N THR A 129 2.26 4.75 2.60
CA THR A 129 3.06 5.92 2.31
C THR A 129 3.52 5.85 0.86
N LEU A 130 3.07 6.82 0.07
CA LEU A 130 3.55 7.05 -1.29
C LEU A 130 4.68 8.06 -1.28
N VAL A 131 5.74 7.78 -2.03
CA VAL A 131 6.85 8.69 -2.29
C VAL A 131 6.94 8.90 -3.79
N LEU A 132 6.69 10.14 -4.23
CA LEU A 132 6.94 10.57 -5.60
C LEU A 132 8.29 11.27 -5.65
N MET A 133 9.27 10.66 -6.33
CA MET A 133 10.66 11.13 -6.37
C MET A 133 11.09 11.51 -7.79
N TRP A 134 11.82 12.62 -7.90
CA TRP A 134 12.38 13.10 -9.15
C TRP A 134 13.89 12.80 -9.27
N PRO A 135 14.45 12.83 -10.50
CA PRO A 135 15.88 12.56 -10.73
C PRO A 135 16.87 13.47 -9.99
N ASP A 136 16.44 14.67 -9.60
CA ASP A 136 17.25 15.60 -8.79
C ASP A 136 17.26 15.26 -7.29
N GLY A 137 16.57 14.19 -6.89
CA GLY A 137 16.48 13.72 -5.51
C GLY A 137 15.40 14.40 -4.68
N HIS A 138 14.64 15.35 -5.24
CA HIS A 138 13.45 15.90 -4.60
C HIS A 138 12.38 14.81 -4.46
N ASP A 139 11.70 14.76 -3.31
CA ASP A 139 10.53 13.91 -3.11
C ASP A 139 9.34 14.64 -2.49
N GLU A 140 8.16 14.10 -2.76
CA GLU A 140 6.91 14.46 -2.11
C GLU A 140 6.32 13.19 -1.49
N VAL A 141 5.75 13.31 -0.29
CA VAL A 141 5.28 12.18 0.52
C VAL A 141 3.78 12.32 0.79
N PHE A 142 3.03 11.23 0.59
CA PHE A 142 1.58 11.19 0.79
C PHE A 142 1.20 9.97 1.62
N GLU A 143 0.41 10.18 2.67
CA GLU A 143 0.02 9.13 3.60
C GLU A 143 -1.48 8.84 3.53
N GLY A 144 -1.83 7.59 3.29
CA GLY A 144 -3.20 7.12 3.37
C GLY A 144 -3.38 6.17 4.53
N VAL A 145 -4.46 6.36 5.28
CA VAL A 145 -4.82 5.51 6.42
C VAL A 145 -6.25 5.03 6.24
N LEU A 146 -6.48 3.73 6.36
CA LEU A 146 -7.79 3.12 6.41
C LEU A 146 -7.98 2.51 7.82
N PRO A 147 -8.80 3.12 8.69
CA PRO A 147 -9.09 2.56 10.01
C PRO A 147 -10.11 1.42 9.93
N GLY A 148 -10.03 0.50 10.88
CA GLY A 148 -10.91 -0.65 10.99
C GLY A 148 -10.56 -1.54 12.17
N GLN A 149 -10.75 -2.84 11.98
CA GLN A 149 -10.49 -3.85 13.00
C GLN A 149 -10.09 -5.19 12.40
N VAL A 150 -9.35 -5.96 13.18
CA VAL A 150 -9.07 -7.37 12.90
C VAL A 150 -10.26 -8.22 13.33
N VAL A 151 -10.77 -9.04 12.42
CA VAL A 151 -11.86 -10.01 12.65
C VAL A 151 -11.40 -11.43 12.33
N TRP A 152 -12.09 -12.42 12.90
CA TRP A 152 -11.79 -13.83 12.68
C TRP A 152 -13.08 -14.67 12.72
N PRO A 153 -13.21 -15.76 11.94
CA PRO A 153 -12.24 -16.29 10.96
C PRO A 153 -12.06 -15.41 9.71
N PRO A 154 -11.01 -15.63 8.89
CA PRO A 154 -10.83 -14.92 7.63
C PRO A 154 -12.04 -15.12 6.69
N ARG A 155 -12.47 -14.04 6.02
CA ARG A 155 -13.61 -14.04 5.08
C ARG A 155 -13.22 -13.46 3.73
N GLY A 156 -13.75 -14.06 2.66
CA GLY A 156 -13.56 -13.62 1.29
C GLY A 156 -12.23 -14.05 0.64
N VAL A 157 -12.14 -13.89 -0.67
CA VAL A 157 -11.03 -14.33 -1.53
C VAL A 157 -10.48 -13.22 -2.43
N GLU A 158 -11.10 -12.05 -2.39
CA GLU A 158 -10.66 -10.88 -3.13
C GLU A 158 -9.44 -10.23 -2.46
N GLY A 159 -8.74 -9.40 -3.20
CA GLY A 159 -7.61 -8.63 -2.67
C GLY A 159 -6.37 -9.48 -2.38
N HIS A 160 -5.60 -9.09 -1.37
CA HIS A 160 -4.33 -9.72 -1.00
C HIS A 160 -3.96 -9.48 0.46
N GLY A 161 -2.94 -10.20 0.92
CA GLY A 161 -2.37 -9.98 2.25
C GLY A 161 -3.36 -10.24 3.38
N TYR A 162 -3.57 -9.21 4.20
CA TYR A 162 -4.43 -9.24 5.38
C TYR A 162 -5.90 -8.87 5.11
N ASP A 163 -6.26 -8.63 3.84
CA ASP A 163 -7.62 -8.25 3.45
C ASP A 163 -8.72 -9.16 4.01
N PRO A 164 -8.54 -10.51 4.08
CA PRO A 164 -9.58 -11.40 4.60
C PRO A 164 -9.88 -11.27 6.10
N ILE A 165 -8.99 -10.65 6.90
CA ILE A 165 -9.23 -10.43 8.34
C ILE A 165 -9.42 -8.96 8.70
N PHE A 166 -9.35 -8.04 7.74
CA PHE A 166 -9.49 -6.61 8.00
C PHE A 166 -10.89 -6.14 7.63
N MET A 167 -11.65 -5.69 8.62
CA MET A 167 -12.96 -5.08 8.44
C MET A 167 -12.86 -3.56 8.63
N PRO A 168 -13.00 -2.75 7.55
CA PRO A 168 -12.92 -1.30 7.65
C PRO A 168 -14.08 -0.72 8.47
N ASP A 169 -13.81 0.41 9.15
CA ASP A 169 -14.85 1.12 9.91
C ASP A 169 -16.04 1.50 8.99
N GLY A 170 -17.26 1.30 9.49
CA GLY A 170 -18.48 1.59 8.74
C GLY A 170 -18.95 0.47 7.80
N HIS A 171 -18.29 -0.69 7.80
CA HIS A 171 -18.65 -1.86 6.99
C HIS A 171 -18.73 -3.14 7.82
N ASP A 172 -19.58 -4.08 7.39
CA ASP A 172 -19.72 -5.42 7.99
C ASP A 172 -18.97 -6.52 7.19
N MET A 173 -18.34 -6.12 6.10
CA MET A 173 -17.56 -6.98 5.19
C MET A 173 -16.06 -6.74 5.38
N THR A 174 -15.26 -7.80 5.31
CA THR A 174 -13.81 -7.67 5.22
C THR A 174 -13.41 -7.14 3.85
N LEU A 175 -12.19 -6.59 3.71
CA LEU A 175 -11.68 -6.22 2.39
C LEU A 175 -11.62 -7.44 1.45
N GLY A 176 -11.39 -8.64 1.98
CA GLY A 176 -11.40 -9.88 1.20
C GLY A 176 -12.77 -10.25 0.64
N GLU A 177 -13.86 -9.74 1.21
CA GLU A 177 -15.23 -9.92 0.70
C GLU A 177 -15.64 -8.80 -0.29
N MET A 178 -14.88 -7.69 -0.36
CA MET A 178 -15.23 -6.54 -1.19
C MET A 178 -14.79 -6.71 -2.64
N PRO A 179 -15.65 -6.41 -3.62
CA PRO A 179 -15.22 -6.34 -5.02
C PRO A 179 -14.08 -5.33 -5.21
N PRO A 180 -13.13 -5.56 -6.14
CA PRO A 180 -11.96 -4.69 -6.33
C PRO A 180 -12.31 -3.20 -6.52
N ALA A 181 -13.36 -2.89 -7.27
CA ALA A 181 -13.81 -1.51 -7.48
C ALA A 181 -14.25 -0.82 -6.16
N MET A 182 -14.91 -1.56 -5.27
CA MET A 182 -15.32 -1.06 -3.95
C MET A 182 -14.12 -0.83 -3.04
N LYS A 183 -13.20 -1.81 -2.99
CA LYS A 183 -11.94 -1.69 -2.24
C LYS A 183 -11.13 -0.47 -2.70
N ASN A 184 -10.98 -0.30 -4.01
CA ASN A 184 -10.22 0.79 -4.61
C ASN A 184 -10.84 2.17 -4.33
N GLY A 185 -12.13 2.26 -3.99
CA GLY A 185 -12.76 3.53 -3.61
C GLY A 185 -12.47 3.99 -2.17
N LEU A 186 -12.04 3.09 -1.28
CA LEU A 186 -11.90 3.41 0.15
C LEU A 186 -10.53 3.07 0.76
N SER A 187 -9.69 2.32 0.04
CA SER A 187 -8.42 1.81 0.56
C SER A 187 -7.47 2.90 1.04
N HIS A 188 -6.54 2.52 1.91
CA HIS A 188 -5.40 3.34 2.33
C HIS A 188 -4.59 3.82 1.11
N ARG A 189 -4.39 2.99 0.07
CA ARG A 189 -3.75 3.41 -1.18
C ARG A 189 -4.56 4.43 -1.95
N ALA A 190 -5.88 4.25 -2.06
CA ALA A 190 -6.76 5.21 -2.71
C ALA A 190 -6.70 6.59 -2.05
N ARG A 191 -6.72 6.63 -0.71
CA ARG A 191 -6.58 7.85 0.08
C ARG A 191 -5.21 8.52 -0.10
N ALA A 192 -4.14 7.74 -0.24
CA ALA A 192 -2.80 8.27 -0.52
C ALA A 192 -2.71 8.84 -1.95
N VAL A 193 -3.28 8.12 -2.93
CA VAL A 193 -3.35 8.57 -4.33
C VAL A 193 -4.17 9.85 -4.44
N GLU A 194 -5.34 9.95 -3.80
CA GLU A 194 -6.16 11.16 -3.83
C GLU A 194 -5.38 12.38 -3.33
N GLN A 195 -4.65 12.24 -2.23
CA GLN A 195 -3.79 13.31 -1.71
C GLN A 195 -2.66 13.66 -2.68
N MET A 196 -2.03 12.64 -3.28
CA MET A 196 -1.00 12.82 -4.29
C MET A 196 -1.51 13.58 -5.52
N ILE A 197 -2.69 13.22 -6.05
CA ILE A 197 -3.29 13.89 -7.19
C ILE A 197 -3.56 15.35 -6.86
N ARG A 198 -4.25 15.64 -5.75
CA ARG A 198 -4.55 17.02 -5.32
C ARG A 198 -3.26 17.85 -5.13
N GLY A 199 -2.25 17.26 -4.51
CA GLY A 199 -1.02 17.93 -4.12
C GLY A 199 -0.02 18.14 -5.25
N SER A 200 0.14 17.14 -6.10
CA SER A 200 1.27 17.02 -7.03
C SER A 200 0.89 16.79 -8.48
N PHE A 201 -0.37 16.66 -8.86
CA PHE A 201 -0.75 16.56 -10.28
C PHE A 201 -1.29 17.91 -10.77
N ALA A 202 -1.10 18.22 -12.05
CA ALA A 202 -1.61 19.47 -12.63
C ALA A 202 -3.15 19.46 -12.72
N GLU A 203 -3.81 20.61 -12.50
CA GLU A 203 -5.28 20.78 -12.45
C GLU A 203 -6.02 20.30 -13.72
N ASN A 204 -5.31 20.08 -14.83
CA ASN A 204 -5.90 19.51 -16.05
C ASN A 204 -6.32 18.03 -15.93
N LEU A 205 -6.07 17.40 -14.78
CA LEU A 205 -6.49 16.02 -14.49
C LEU A 205 -7.79 15.92 -13.68
N ASP A 206 -8.42 17.06 -13.36
CA ASP A 206 -9.75 17.13 -12.72
C ASP A 206 -10.92 16.77 -13.66
N ARG A 207 -10.64 16.15 -14.83
CA ARG A 207 -11.61 16.02 -15.92
C ARG A 207 -11.84 14.60 -16.43
N ILE A 208 -11.71 13.56 -15.63
CA ILE A 208 -12.31 12.26 -15.97
C ILE A 208 -12.84 11.55 -14.70
N ALA A 209 -13.88 12.11 -14.10
CA ALA A 209 -14.76 11.37 -13.19
C ALA A 209 -16.19 11.91 -13.33
N LEU A 210 -16.95 11.31 -14.23
CA LEU A 210 -18.43 11.30 -14.24
C LEU A 210 -18.87 9.85 -14.05
#